data_AF-A0A4Y2QCD2-F1
#
_entry.id   AF-A0A4Y2QCD2-F1
#
_cell.length_a   1.000
_cell.length_b   1.000
_cell.length_c   1.000
_cell.angle_alpha   90.00
_cell.angle_beta   90.00
_cell.angle_gamma   90.00
#
_symmetry.space_group_name_H-M   'P 1'
#
loop_
_entity.id
_entity.type
_entity.pdbx_description
1 polymer ?
#
loop_
_entity_poly.entity_id
_entity_poly.type
_entity_poly.pdbx_seq_one_letter_code
_entity_poly.pdbx_strand_id
1 'polypeptide(L)' 'MIADGYLVGDGSWELTVLVTDLQVERSLRVKGDLHIGGLMLNLVEEL' A
#
# COMPACT_ATOMS: atom_id res chain seq x y z
N MET A 1 2.34 7.51 -11.28
CA MET A 1 1.20 8.43 -11.13
C MET A 1 1.27 9.42 -12.29
N ILE A 2 0.17 9.89 -12.87
CA ILE A 2 0.25 10.93 -13.90
C ILE A 2 0.00 12.28 -13.22
N ALA A 3 0.93 13.22 -13.37
CA ALA A 3 0.71 14.63 -13.03
C ALA A 3 1.03 15.47 -14.26
N ASP A 4 0.09 16.33 -14.65
CA ASP A 4 0.19 17.20 -15.83
C ASP A 4 0.56 16.47 -17.13
N GLY A 5 0.08 15.22 -17.30
CA GLY A 5 0.33 14.42 -18.51
C GLY A 5 1.68 13.68 -18.52
N TYR A 6 2.50 13.84 -17.48
CA TYR A 6 3.77 13.12 -17.33
C TYR A 6 3.66 12.01 -16.29
N LEU A 7 4.34 10.88 -16.55
CA LEU A 7 4.51 9.83 -15.55
C LEU A 7 5.46 10.33 -14.48
N VAL A 8 4.90 10.68 -13.32
CA VAL A 8 5.65 11.11 -12.14
C VAL A 8 5.71 9.95 -11.15
N GLY A 9 6.94 9.63 -10.73
CA GLY A 9 7.24 8.49 -9.86
C GLY A 9 7.03 7.13 -10.53
N ASP A 10 7.25 6.08 -9.77
CA ASP A 10 7.18 4.69 -10.23
C ASP A 10 5.78 4.05 -10.10
N GLY A 11 4.75 4.88 -9.86
CA GLY A 11 3.37 4.44 -9.66
C GLY A 11 3.03 3.97 -8.24
N SER A 12 3.96 4.09 -7.30
CA SER A 12 3.69 3.73 -5.90
C SER A 12 2.96 4.82 -5.11
N TRP A 13 2.19 4.41 -4.11
CA TRP A 13 1.42 5.27 -3.19
C TRP A 13 1.36 4.62 -1.79
N GLU A 14 1.03 5.41 -0.76
CA GLU A 14 0.84 4.90 0.61
C GLU A 14 -0.60 4.46 0.85
N LEU A 15 -0.78 3.19 1.19
CA LEU A 15 -2.05 2.62 1.62
C LEU A 15 -2.06 2.48 3.14
N THR A 16 -2.97 3.19 3.80
CA THR A 16 -3.22 3.03 5.24
C THR A 16 -4.26 1.93 5.47
N VAL A 17 -3.91 0.95 6.31
CA VAL A 17 -4.76 -0.18 6.69
C VAL A 17 -4.99 -0.14 8.20
N LEU A 18 -6.26 -0.10 8.60
CA LEU A 18 -6.68 -0.30 9.99
C LEU A 18 -6.93 -1.79 10.24
N VAL A 19 -6.10 -2.40 11.08
CA VAL A 19 -6.28 -3.78 11.54
C VAL A 19 -7.19 -3.76 12.77
N THR A 20 -8.48 -4.08 12.56
CA THR A 20 -9.55 -3.75 13.52
C THR A 20 -9.51 -4.56 14.80
N ASP A 21 -9.05 -5.81 14.74
CA ASP A 21 -8.88 -6.71 15.89
C ASP A 21 -7.71 -6.33 16.78
N LEU A 22 -6.67 -5.70 16.21
CA LEU A 22 -5.54 -5.14 16.95
C LEU A 22 -5.71 -3.66 17.32
N GLN A 23 -6.68 -2.95 16.72
CA GLN A 23 -6.88 -1.50 16.87
C GLN A 23 -5.63 -0.70 16.47
N VAL A 24 -4.96 -1.14 15.40
CA VAL A 24 -3.67 -0.60 14.97
C VAL A 24 -3.72 -0.20 13.50
N GLU A 25 -3.09 0.93 13.17
CA GLU A 25 -2.91 1.40 11.81
C GLU A 25 -1.51 1.05 11.27
N ARG A 26 -1.44 0.71 9.98
CA ARG A 26 -0.21 0.46 9.22
C ARG A 26 -0.26 1.21 7.90
N SER A 27 0.87 1.78 7.48
CA SER A 27 0.99 2.48 6.20
C SER A 27 2.01 1.75 5.34
N LEU A 28 1.51 1.14 4.27
CA LEU A 28 2.29 0.32 3.35
C LEU A 28 2.48 1.07 2.02
N ARG A 29 3.71 1.14 1.53
CA ARG A 29 3.97 1.64 0.17
C ARG A 29 3.68 0.56 -0.85
N VAL A 30 2.67 0.77 -1.69
CA VAL A 30 2.15 -0.21 -2.64
C VAL A 30 2.17 0.34 -4.06
N LYS A 31 2.02 -0.55 -5.05
CA LYS A 31 1.72 -0.21 -6.45
C LYS A 31 0.37 -0.80 -6.85
N GLY A 32 -0.24 -0.24 -7.90
CA GLY A 32 -1.56 -0.69 -8.37
C GLY A 32 -1.61 -2.12 -8.94
N ASP A 33 -0.46 -2.72 -9.22
CA ASP A 33 -0.30 -4.11 -9.67
C ASP A 33 -0.07 -5.12 -8.53
N LEU A 34 0.09 -4.65 -7.27
CA LEU A 34 0.16 -5.52 -6.11
C LEU A 34 -1.21 -6.17 -5.85
N HIS A 35 -1.26 -7.50 -5.92
CA HIS A 35 -2.47 -8.25 -5.61
C HIS A 35 -2.75 -8.29 -4.10
N ILE A 36 -4.02 -8.48 -3.73
CA ILE A 36 -4.47 -8.43 -2.34
C ILE A 36 -3.76 -9.45 -1.43
N GLY A 37 -3.49 -10.66 -1.92
CA GLY A 37 -2.73 -11.65 -1.16
C GLY A 37 -1.32 -11.17 -0.78
N GLY A 38 -0.61 -10.51 -1.69
CA GLY A 38 0.70 -9.93 -1.43
C GLY A 38 0.62 -8.76 -0.44
N LEU A 39 -0.43 -7.94 -0.52
CA LEU A 39 -0.69 -6.91 0.49
C LEU A 39 -0.87 -7.52 1.89
N MET A 40 -1.62 -8.62 2.01
CA MET A 40 -1.83 -9.31 3.28
C MET A 40 -0.53 -9.91 3.84
N LEU A 41 0.34 -10.47 2.98
CA LEU A 41 1.64 -10.97 3.41
C LEU A 41 2.52 -9.83 3.94
N ASN A 42 2.62 -8.72 3.20
CA ASN A 42 3.38 -7.55 3.65
C ASN A 42 2.84 -6.99 4.98
N LEU A 43 1.52 -6.99 5.17
CA LEU A 43 0.90 -6.54 6.42
C LEU A 43 1.31 -7.43 7.61
N VAL A 44 1.44 -8.74 7.39
CA VAL A 44 1.91 -9.69 8.43
C VAL A 44 3.40 -9.53 8.71
N GLU A 45 4.23 -9.22 7.70
CA GLU A 45 5.68 -8.99 7.87
C GLU A 45 6.01 -7.70 8.65
N GLU A 46 5.15 -6.68 8.58
CA GLU A 46 5.31 -5.42 9.34
C GLU A 46 4.72 -5.47 10.78
N LEU A 47 4.09 -6.58 11.17
CA LEU A 47 3.53 -6.78 12.51
C LEU A 47 4.54 -7.45 13.45
#